data_AF-K2MM90-F1
#
_entry.id   AF-K2MM90-F1
#
_cell.length_a   1.000
_cell.length_b   1.000
_cell.length_c   1.000
_cell.angle_alpha   90.00
_cell.angle_beta   90.00
_cell.angle_gamma   90.00
#
_symmetry.space_group_name_H-M   'P 1'
#
loop_
_entity.id
_entity.type
_entity.pdbx_description
1 polymer ?
#
loop_
_entity_poly.entity_id
_entity_poly.type
_entity_poly.pdbx_seq_one_letter_code
_entity_poly.pdbx_strand_id
1 'polypeptide(L)'
;VTDSVYSVRVLAHEVTHDLGFLFRIMKKRKMLKKVKGVRGKAEVQQVSSPKTVEKTREHFNCMSATGMELEDEGGPTTVSSHWKRRNAKDELMAGVVGVGYYTALTMAALEDTGFYRANWGTEEPMSWGNNSGCALLTEKCLTNGVTKYPEMFCTVKRSLRSCTSDRLALGRCAMKLYDTPLPPQFQYFSNPKLGGASRFLMDFCPYIEKYANTGCSNGNATVMRGSRLG
;
A
#
# COMPACT_ATOMS: atom_id res chain seq x y z
N VAL A 1 4.59 1.96 -18.30
CA VAL A 1 5.72 1.09 -17.87
C VAL A 1 5.94 0.14 -19.01
N THR A 2 7.09 0.16 -19.69
CA THR A 2 7.38 -0.89 -20.70
C THR A 2 7.19 -2.25 -20.02
N ASP A 3 6.61 -3.24 -20.70
CA ASP A 3 6.32 -4.56 -20.10
C ASP A 3 7.54 -5.14 -19.37
N SER A 4 8.76 -4.76 -19.77
CA SER A 4 10.01 -5.09 -19.09
C SER A 4 10.11 -4.62 -17.64
N VAL A 5 9.84 -3.35 -17.32
CA VAL A 5 10.05 -2.83 -15.95
C VAL A 5 8.99 -3.36 -14.97
N TYR A 6 7.75 -3.49 -15.42
CA TYR A 6 6.70 -4.11 -14.61
C TYR A 6 7.03 -5.57 -14.33
N SER A 7 7.46 -6.33 -15.36
CA SER A 7 7.86 -7.72 -15.22
C SER A 7 9.06 -7.90 -14.30
N VAL A 8 10.05 -6.98 -14.33
CA VAL A 8 11.19 -6.99 -13.40
C VAL A 8 10.73 -6.84 -11.95
N ARG A 9 9.73 -5.98 -11.68
CA ARG A 9 9.21 -5.78 -10.32
C ARG A 9 8.39 -6.96 -9.83
N VAL A 10 7.61 -7.58 -10.71
CA VAL A 10 6.93 -8.86 -10.42
C VAL A 10 7.97 -9.94 -10.11
N LEU A 11 9.01 -10.09 -10.93
CA LEU A 11 10.04 -11.08 -10.67
C LEU A 11 10.76 -10.82 -9.34
N ALA A 12 11.14 -9.57 -9.06
CA ALA A 12 11.76 -9.21 -7.79
C ALA A 12 10.86 -9.49 -6.58
N HIS A 13 9.54 -9.30 -6.72
CA HIS A 13 8.55 -9.63 -5.69
C HIS A 13 8.54 -11.14 -5.39
N GLU A 14 8.43 -11.98 -6.42
CA GLU A 14 8.42 -13.44 -6.23
C GLU A 14 9.76 -13.96 -5.68
N VAL A 15 10.88 -13.42 -6.16
CA VAL A 15 12.21 -13.72 -5.60
C VAL A 15 12.28 -13.32 -4.13
N THR A 16 11.66 -12.20 -3.74
CA THR A 16 11.65 -11.76 -2.33
C THR A 16 10.88 -12.72 -1.42
N HIS A 17 9.82 -13.36 -1.92
CA HIS A 17 9.18 -14.47 -1.21
C HIS A 17 10.14 -15.64 -1.01
N ASP A 18 10.82 -16.07 -2.07
CA ASP A 18 11.80 -17.18 -2.01
C ASP A 18 12.97 -16.88 -1.06
N LEU A 19 13.38 -15.60 -0.96
CA LEU A 19 14.40 -15.15 -0.02
C LEU A 19 13.93 -15.19 1.44
N GLY A 20 12.64 -15.34 1.72
CA GLY A 20 12.13 -15.55 3.08
C GLY A 20 11.14 -14.50 3.56
N PHE A 21 10.64 -13.62 2.68
CA PHE A 21 9.47 -12.79 2.98
C PHE A 21 8.20 -13.65 3.00
N LEU A 22 8.08 -14.50 4.03
CA LEU A 22 7.00 -15.47 4.16
C LEU A 22 6.51 -15.46 5.61
N PHE A 23 5.19 -15.48 5.78
CA PHE A 23 4.55 -15.53 7.09
C PHE A 23 5.11 -16.64 7.99
N ARG A 24 5.32 -17.84 7.42
CA ARG A 24 5.88 -19.00 8.14
C ARG A 24 7.28 -18.72 8.70
N ILE A 25 8.12 -18.03 7.93
CA ILE A 25 9.47 -17.64 8.36
C ILE A 25 9.37 -16.59 9.45
N MET A 26 8.60 -15.52 9.22
CA MET A 26 8.39 -14.45 10.21
C MET A 26 7.86 -15.01 11.54
N LYS A 27 6.94 -15.98 11.49
CA LYS A 27 6.43 -16.70 12.67
C LYS A 27 7.51 -17.50 13.37
N LYS A 28 8.27 -18.33 12.64
CA LYS A 28 9.38 -19.15 13.20
C LYS A 28 10.47 -18.28 13.84
N ARG A 29 10.70 -17.10 13.27
CA ARG A 29 11.67 -16.11 13.74
C ARG A 29 11.12 -15.15 14.80
N LYS A 30 9.87 -15.36 15.25
CA LYS A 30 9.20 -14.55 16.30
C LYS A 30 9.12 -13.06 15.95
N MET A 31 8.97 -12.74 14.66
CA MET A 31 8.89 -11.37 14.16
C MET A 31 7.48 -10.80 14.21
N LEU A 32 6.46 -11.63 14.44
CA LEU A 32 5.05 -11.26 14.30
C LEU A 32 4.39 -10.90 15.62
N LYS A 33 3.50 -9.90 15.58
CA LYS A 33 2.65 -9.50 16.71
C LYS A 33 1.20 -9.26 16.25
N LYS A 34 0.27 -9.73 17.07
CA LYS A 34 -1.17 -9.42 16.96
C LYS A 34 -1.45 -8.07 17.64
N VAL A 35 -2.09 -7.16 16.93
CA VAL A 35 -2.48 -5.84 17.46
C VAL A 35 -3.99 -5.65 17.32
N LYS A 36 -4.67 -5.29 18.40
CA LYS A 36 -6.13 -5.14 18.45
C LYS A 36 -6.55 -3.70 18.21
N GLY A 37 -7.78 -3.51 17.72
CA GLY A 37 -8.42 -2.19 17.64
C GLY A 37 -7.87 -1.26 16.55
N VAL A 38 -6.98 -1.75 15.67
CA VAL A 38 -6.37 -0.91 14.63
C VAL A 38 -7.44 -0.44 13.65
N ARG A 39 -7.69 0.87 13.63
CA ARG A 39 -8.70 1.52 12.78
C ARG A 39 -10.10 0.90 12.91
N GLY A 40 -10.44 0.40 14.10
CA GLY A 40 -11.73 -0.25 14.37
C GLY A 40 -11.82 -1.73 13.95
N LYS A 41 -10.72 -2.33 13.47
CA LYS A 41 -10.64 -3.79 13.26
C LYS A 41 -10.43 -4.51 14.58
N ALA A 42 -10.95 -5.74 14.67
CA ALA A 42 -10.78 -6.58 15.87
C ALA A 42 -9.30 -6.89 16.15
N GLU A 43 -8.56 -7.29 15.11
CA GLU A 43 -7.14 -7.65 15.18
C GLU A 43 -6.47 -7.49 13.81
N VAL A 44 -5.19 -7.11 13.79
CA VAL A 44 -4.31 -7.14 12.62
C VAL A 44 -2.99 -7.83 12.96
N GLN A 45 -2.31 -8.39 11.95
CA GLN A 45 -0.94 -8.88 12.08
C GLN A 45 0.06 -7.76 11.76
N GLN A 46 1.11 -7.63 12.56
CA GLN A 46 2.24 -6.76 12.29
C GLN A 46 3.55 -7.54 12.32
N VAL A 47 4.51 -7.11 11.49
CA VAL A 47 5.92 -7.44 11.68
C VAL A 47 6.51 -6.41 12.65
N SER A 48 6.84 -6.88 13.85
CA SER A 48 7.27 -6.09 15.00
C SER A 48 8.72 -6.40 15.43
N SER A 49 9.52 -6.94 14.51
CA SER A 49 10.95 -7.15 14.74
C SER A 49 11.73 -5.81 14.73
N PRO A 50 12.91 -5.75 15.38
CA PRO A 50 13.55 -4.47 15.70
C PRO A 50 13.82 -3.56 14.49
N LYS A 51 14.42 -4.07 13.42
CA LYS A 51 14.75 -3.25 12.25
C LYS A 51 13.50 -2.81 11.49
N THR A 52 12.50 -3.69 11.41
CA THR A 52 11.21 -3.38 10.79
C THR A 52 10.48 -2.28 11.55
N VAL A 53 10.50 -2.30 12.88
CA VAL A 53 9.94 -1.23 13.72
C VAL A 53 10.67 0.09 13.49
N GLU A 54 12.01 0.07 13.47
CA GLU A 54 12.84 1.25 13.17
C GLU A 54 12.45 1.87 11.82
N LYS A 55 12.47 1.09 10.74
CA LYS A 55 12.16 1.60 9.39
C LYS A 55 10.69 1.96 9.18
N THR A 56 9.77 1.34 9.92
CA THR A 56 8.37 1.80 9.98
C THR A 56 8.27 3.18 10.60
N ARG A 57 8.93 3.41 11.74
CA ARG A 57 8.90 4.71 12.44
C ARG A 57 9.48 5.81 11.58
N GLU A 58 10.60 5.53 10.91
CA GLU A 58 11.23 6.46 9.97
C GLU A 58 10.31 6.78 8.79
N HIS A 59 9.82 5.76 8.08
CA HIS A 59 8.99 5.96 6.87
C HIS A 59 7.73 6.78 7.18
N PHE A 60 6.97 6.40 8.20
CA PHE A 60 5.72 7.10 8.52
C PHE A 60 5.91 8.33 9.40
N ASN A 61 7.14 8.62 9.87
CA ASN A 61 7.40 9.60 10.93
C ASN A 61 6.49 9.42 12.15
N CYS A 62 6.48 8.20 12.69
CA CYS A 62 5.60 7.81 13.80
C CYS A 62 6.34 7.01 14.86
N MET A 63 6.88 7.69 15.88
CA MET A 63 7.68 7.05 16.93
C MET A 63 6.92 6.02 17.78
N SER A 64 5.59 6.13 17.87
CA SER A 64 4.75 5.16 18.59
C SER A 64 4.41 3.92 17.76
N ALA A 65 4.81 3.84 16.48
CA ALA A 65 4.61 2.65 15.68
C ALA A 65 5.30 1.44 16.34
N THR A 66 4.60 0.31 16.35
CA THR A 66 5.06 -0.95 16.97
C THR A 66 5.37 -2.05 15.96
N GLY A 67 5.25 -1.76 14.67
CA GLY A 67 5.53 -2.67 13.56
C GLY A 67 4.83 -2.22 12.28
N MET A 68 5.15 -2.91 11.19
CA MET A 68 4.48 -2.73 9.90
C MET A 68 3.35 -3.74 9.74
N GLU A 69 2.16 -3.27 9.38
CA GLU A 69 1.01 -4.14 9.17
C GLU A 69 1.19 -5.04 7.95
N LEU A 70 0.81 -6.31 8.11
CA LEU A 70 0.66 -7.25 7.00
C LEU A 70 -0.76 -7.18 6.44
N GLU A 71 -0.90 -7.57 5.18
CA GLU A 71 -2.17 -7.61 4.47
C GLU A 71 -3.17 -8.57 5.15
N ASP A 72 -4.42 -8.14 5.25
CA ASP A 72 -5.51 -8.88 5.89
C ASP A 72 -6.74 -9.01 4.98
N GLU A 73 -6.65 -8.53 3.74
CA GLU A 73 -7.63 -8.70 2.67
C GLU A 73 -7.10 -9.64 1.55
N GLY A 74 -7.94 -10.02 0.59
CA GLY A 74 -7.49 -10.73 -0.63
C GLY A 74 -7.39 -12.25 -0.54
N GLY A 75 -7.86 -12.87 0.55
CA GLY A 75 -7.96 -14.33 0.70
C GLY A 75 -6.68 -15.02 1.20
N PRO A 76 -6.69 -16.37 1.33
CA PRO A 76 -5.64 -17.11 2.04
C PRO A 76 -4.22 -16.96 1.49
N THR A 77 -4.08 -16.69 0.19
CA THR A 77 -2.78 -16.52 -0.47
C THR A 77 -2.20 -15.12 -0.30
N THR A 78 -3.05 -14.12 -0.06
CA THR A 78 -2.65 -12.71 0.04
C THR A 78 -2.45 -12.30 1.49
N VAL A 79 -3.34 -12.79 2.36
CA VAL A 79 -3.35 -12.49 3.79
C VAL A 79 -2.04 -12.91 4.44
N SER A 80 -1.43 -11.99 5.15
CA SER A 80 -0.22 -12.16 5.95
C SER A 80 1.07 -12.47 5.18
N SER A 81 1.04 -12.52 3.85
CA SER A 81 2.24 -12.69 3.00
C SER A 81 2.79 -11.39 2.43
N HIS A 82 2.06 -10.28 2.56
CA HIS A 82 2.37 -8.99 1.94
C HIS A 82 2.27 -7.86 2.96
N TRP A 83 2.87 -6.71 2.66
CA TRP A 83 2.58 -5.48 3.39
C TRP A 83 1.15 -5.03 3.17
N LYS A 84 0.55 -4.45 4.21
CA LYS A 84 -0.78 -3.85 4.11
C LYS A 84 -0.77 -2.75 3.05
N ARG A 85 -1.43 -3.01 1.92
CA ARG A 85 -1.34 -2.14 0.74
C ARG A 85 -1.88 -0.74 1.00
N ARG A 86 -2.88 -0.59 1.88
CA ARG A 86 -3.33 0.72 2.37
C ARG A 86 -2.17 1.61 2.86
N ASN A 87 -1.22 1.03 3.59
CA ASN A 87 -0.13 1.75 4.24
C ASN A 87 1.09 1.88 3.31
N ALA A 88 1.30 0.93 2.42
CA ALA A 88 2.48 0.81 1.57
C ALA A 88 2.12 0.40 0.13
N LYS A 89 1.27 1.22 -0.53
CA LYS A 89 0.65 0.87 -1.83
C LYS A 89 1.68 0.59 -2.93
N ASP A 90 2.76 1.35 -2.92
CA ASP A 90 3.76 1.40 -3.98
C ASP A 90 5.01 0.57 -3.66
N GLU A 91 4.96 -0.21 -2.57
CA GLU A 91 6.04 -1.06 -2.08
C GLU A 91 6.13 -2.36 -2.88
N LEU A 92 7.34 -2.91 -3.00
CA LEU A 92 7.61 -4.17 -3.69
C LEU A 92 6.69 -5.30 -3.23
N MET A 93 6.56 -5.51 -1.92
CA MET A 93 5.77 -6.57 -1.28
C MET A 93 4.33 -6.17 -0.97
N ALA A 94 3.76 -5.20 -1.69
CA ALA A 94 2.33 -4.92 -1.61
C ALA A 94 1.50 -6.04 -2.28
N GLY A 95 0.35 -6.41 -1.71
CA GLY A 95 -0.47 -7.53 -2.19
C GLY A 95 -1.16 -7.35 -3.56
N VAL A 96 -1.03 -6.16 -4.17
CA VAL A 96 -1.38 -5.94 -5.58
C VAL A 96 -0.24 -5.17 -6.21
N VAL A 97 0.42 -5.79 -7.18
CA VAL A 97 1.61 -5.25 -7.85
C VAL A 97 1.33 -3.87 -8.43
N GLY A 98 2.15 -2.90 -8.01
CA GLY A 98 2.15 -1.51 -8.47
C GLY A 98 3.46 -1.14 -9.14
N VAL A 99 4.04 0.00 -8.74
CA VAL A 99 5.40 0.40 -9.14
C VAL A 99 6.48 -0.45 -8.45
N GLY A 100 6.22 -0.95 -7.23
CA GLY A 100 7.02 -1.97 -6.58
C GLY A 100 8.39 -1.50 -6.09
N TYR A 101 8.44 -0.36 -5.40
CA TYR A 101 9.68 0.15 -4.82
C TYR A 101 10.24 -0.83 -3.78
N TYR A 102 11.51 -1.20 -3.91
CA TYR A 102 12.23 -2.02 -2.94
C TYR A 102 12.68 -1.12 -1.79
N THR A 103 11.78 -0.90 -0.84
CA THR A 103 11.98 0.09 0.22
C THR A 103 12.74 -0.47 1.41
N ALA A 104 13.13 0.44 2.31
CA ALA A 104 13.66 0.11 3.63
C ALA A 104 12.74 -0.83 4.44
N LEU A 105 11.42 -0.83 4.19
CA LEU A 105 10.48 -1.70 4.91
C LEU A 105 10.75 -3.18 4.60
N THR A 106 10.84 -3.54 3.31
CA THR A 106 11.13 -4.92 2.89
C THR A 106 12.56 -5.32 3.22
N MET A 107 13.53 -4.42 3.02
CA MET A 107 14.93 -4.67 3.39
C MET A 107 15.07 -4.96 4.89
N ALA A 108 14.39 -4.18 5.74
CA ALA A 108 14.37 -4.38 7.19
C ALA A 108 13.78 -5.73 7.59
N ALA A 109 12.66 -6.12 6.99
CA ALA A 109 12.03 -7.42 7.29
C ALA A 109 12.94 -8.59 6.90
N LEU A 110 13.62 -8.50 5.76
CA LEU A 110 14.60 -9.51 5.34
C LEU A 110 15.83 -9.55 6.27
N GLU A 111 16.36 -8.41 6.69
CA GLU A 111 17.47 -8.36 7.66
C GLU A 111 17.07 -8.97 9.01
N ASP A 112 15.86 -8.67 9.50
CA ASP A 112 15.32 -9.23 10.75
C ASP A 112 15.09 -10.76 10.68
N THR A 113 15.01 -11.35 9.48
CA THR A 113 15.06 -12.82 9.36
C THR A 113 16.39 -13.39 9.87
N GLY A 114 17.46 -12.60 9.86
CA GLY A 114 18.82 -13.02 10.22
C GLY A 114 19.56 -13.79 9.13
N PHE A 115 18.98 -13.92 7.92
CA PHE A 115 19.65 -14.54 6.77
C PHE A 115 20.53 -13.57 6.00
N TYR A 116 20.20 -12.27 6.06
CA TYR A 116 20.82 -11.24 5.25
C TYR A 116 21.22 -10.04 6.10
N ARG A 117 22.05 -9.18 5.49
CA ARG A 117 22.26 -7.81 5.95
C ARG A 117 21.91 -6.89 4.80
N ALA A 118 21.10 -5.88 5.06
CA ALA A 118 20.72 -4.91 4.05
C ALA A 118 21.91 -3.99 3.74
N ASN A 119 22.09 -3.65 2.47
CA ASN A 119 23.00 -2.60 2.05
C ASN A 119 22.28 -1.25 2.16
N TRP A 120 22.25 -0.69 3.37
CA TRP A 120 21.56 0.57 3.67
C TRP A 120 22.11 1.75 2.82
N GLY A 121 21.23 2.69 2.46
CA GLY A 121 21.51 3.77 1.51
C GLY A 121 21.18 3.41 0.06
N THR A 122 20.73 2.18 -0.21
CA THR A 122 20.26 1.73 -1.54
C THR A 122 18.76 1.51 -1.62
N GLU A 123 18.04 1.67 -0.49
CA GLU A 123 16.59 1.61 -0.45
C GLU A 123 15.95 2.61 -1.41
N GLU A 124 14.93 2.16 -2.12
CA GLU A 124 14.15 3.04 -2.98
C GLU A 124 13.17 3.88 -2.13
N PRO A 125 13.09 5.20 -2.36
CA PRO A 125 12.13 6.04 -1.65
C PRO A 125 10.72 5.79 -2.17
N MET A 126 9.77 5.58 -1.25
CA MET A 126 8.35 5.50 -1.58
C MET A 126 7.62 6.74 -1.03
N SER A 127 7.04 7.56 -1.89
CA SER A 127 6.27 8.74 -1.43
C SER A 127 5.00 8.37 -0.66
N TRP A 128 4.40 7.23 -0.98
CA TRP A 128 3.17 6.77 -0.32
C TRP A 128 3.40 6.52 1.18
N GLY A 129 2.71 7.27 2.02
CA GLY A 129 2.82 7.16 3.48
C GLY A 129 4.09 7.79 4.08
N ASN A 130 5.01 8.30 3.27
CA ASN A 130 6.22 8.94 3.78
C ASN A 130 5.87 10.18 4.59
N ASN A 131 6.39 10.29 5.81
CA ASN A 131 6.12 11.39 6.75
C ASN A 131 4.62 11.63 7.03
N SER A 132 3.77 10.61 6.91
CA SER A 132 2.31 10.76 7.11
C SER A 132 1.90 11.00 8.57
N GLY A 133 2.81 10.78 9.52
CA GLY A 133 2.52 10.72 10.94
C GLY A 133 1.72 9.47 11.33
N CYS A 134 1.50 9.33 12.64
CA CYS A 134 0.83 8.16 13.20
C CYS A 134 -0.62 7.99 12.81
N ALA A 135 -1.33 9.07 12.50
CA ALA A 135 -2.75 9.05 12.17
C ALA A 135 -3.05 8.18 10.93
N LEU A 136 -2.11 8.03 10.00
CA LEU A 136 -2.28 7.12 8.87
C LEU A 136 -2.45 5.69 9.38
N LEU A 137 -1.64 5.27 10.35
CA LEU A 137 -1.62 3.91 10.87
C LEU A 137 -2.78 3.67 11.86
N THR A 138 -3.15 4.67 12.66
CA THR A 138 -4.10 4.50 13.76
C THR A 138 -5.54 4.89 13.41
N GLU A 139 -5.75 5.83 12.49
CA GLU A 139 -7.07 6.38 12.14
C GLU A 139 -7.56 5.91 10.77
N LYS A 140 -8.86 6.10 10.51
CA LYS A 140 -9.45 5.88 9.18
C LYS A 140 -8.79 6.79 8.14
N CYS A 141 -8.69 6.32 6.90
CA CYS A 141 -8.16 7.14 5.80
C CYS A 141 -9.03 8.36 5.47
N LEU A 142 -10.34 8.25 5.75
CA LEU A 142 -11.34 9.29 5.56
C LEU A 142 -12.34 9.24 6.73
N THR A 143 -12.87 10.41 7.08
CA THR A 143 -14.01 10.57 8.00
C THR A 143 -14.98 11.54 7.37
N ASN A 144 -16.25 11.15 7.24
CA ASN A 144 -17.31 11.96 6.62
C ASN A 144 -16.92 12.53 5.24
N GLY A 145 -16.21 11.74 4.43
CA GLY A 145 -15.75 12.14 3.10
C GLY A 145 -14.57 13.12 3.09
N VAL A 146 -13.94 13.37 4.23
CA VAL A 146 -12.76 14.23 4.36
C VAL A 146 -11.54 13.38 4.70
N THR A 147 -10.42 13.62 4.00
CA THR A 147 -9.13 12.94 4.27
C THR A 147 -8.11 13.93 4.80
N LYS A 148 -7.24 13.45 5.70
CA LYS A 148 -6.00 14.14 6.09
C LYS A 148 -4.88 13.99 5.06
N TYR A 149 -5.04 13.09 4.08
CA TYR A 149 -4.00 12.68 3.14
C TYR A 149 -4.46 12.82 1.67
N PRO A 150 -4.65 14.06 1.17
CA PRO A 150 -5.18 14.30 -0.18
C PRO A 150 -4.28 13.77 -1.31
N GLU A 151 -2.97 13.61 -1.06
CA GLU A 151 -2.01 13.01 -2.00
C GLU A 151 -2.13 11.47 -2.07
N MET A 152 -2.76 10.84 -1.09
CA MET A 152 -2.91 9.38 -1.01
C MET A 152 -4.35 8.96 -1.34
N PHE A 153 -5.32 9.61 -0.70
CA PHE A 153 -6.73 9.25 -0.79
C PHE A 153 -7.53 10.35 -1.47
N CYS A 154 -8.54 9.94 -2.23
CA CYS A 154 -9.39 10.85 -2.99
C CYS A 154 -10.85 10.74 -2.54
N THR A 155 -11.58 11.85 -2.55
CA THR A 155 -12.93 11.93 -1.95
C THR A 155 -14.04 12.10 -2.97
N VAL A 156 -13.71 12.43 -4.21
CA VAL A 156 -14.67 12.78 -5.27
C VAL A 156 -14.37 12.04 -6.57
N LYS A 157 -15.44 11.57 -7.23
CA LYS A 157 -15.39 11.19 -8.64
C LYS A 157 -15.27 12.46 -9.48
N ARG A 158 -14.05 12.98 -9.64
CA ARG A 158 -13.77 14.05 -10.61
C ARG A 158 -13.82 13.49 -12.02
N SER A 159 -14.39 14.27 -12.95
CA SER A 159 -14.29 14.03 -14.39
C SER A 159 -12.86 14.24 -14.91
N LEU A 160 -12.05 15.03 -14.19
CA LEU A 160 -10.66 15.28 -14.50
C LEU A 160 -9.78 14.10 -14.11
N ARG A 161 -8.92 13.65 -15.03
CA ARG A 161 -7.91 12.63 -14.74
C ARG A 161 -6.84 13.20 -13.82
N SER A 162 -6.51 12.49 -12.74
CA SER A 162 -5.44 12.84 -11.81
C SER A 162 -4.23 11.95 -12.03
N CYS A 163 -3.04 12.40 -11.65
CA CYS A 163 -1.87 11.52 -11.61
C CYS A 163 -2.05 10.43 -10.54
N THR A 164 -1.58 9.23 -10.82
CA THR A 164 -1.34 8.21 -9.78
C THR A 164 -0.25 8.66 -8.82
N SER A 165 -0.18 8.05 -7.63
CA SER A 165 0.81 8.39 -6.59
C SER A 165 2.26 8.25 -7.06
N ASP A 166 2.52 7.30 -7.95
CA ASP A 166 3.82 7.06 -8.59
C ASP A 166 4.11 8.01 -9.78
N ARG A 167 3.13 8.83 -10.20
CA ARG A 167 3.20 9.73 -11.36
C ARG A 167 3.47 9.02 -12.70
N LEU A 168 3.26 7.70 -12.77
CA LEU A 168 3.50 6.90 -13.98
C LEU A 168 2.26 6.71 -14.85
N ALA A 169 1.10 7.21 -14.42
CA ALA A 169 -0.12 7.18 -15.21
C ALA A 169 -1.10 8.28 -14.81
N LEU A 170 -2.04 8.57 -15.73
CA LEU A 170 -3.28 9.23 -15.36
C LEU A 170 -4.28 8.20 -14.84
N GLY A 171 -5.15 8.59 -13.92
CA GLY A 171 -6.10 7.73 -13.26
C GLY A 171 -7.37 8.46 -12.84
N ARG A 172 -8.21 7.73 -12.11
CA ARG A 172 -9.45 8.21 -11.51
C ARG A 172 -9.56 7.81 -10.06
N CYS A 173 -10.36 8.55 -9.32
CA CYS A 173 -10.72 8.14 -7.97
C CYS A 173 -11.54 6.84 -8.00
N ALA A 174 -10.99 5.77 -7.42
CA ALA A 174 -11.54 4.42 -7.47
C ALA A 174 -12.64 4.22 -6.44
N MET A 175 -13.78 4.88 -6.63
CA MET A 175 -14.94 4.78 -5.76
C MET A 175 -15.98 3.80 -6.30
N LYS A 176 -16.53 2.97 -5.41
CA LYS A 176 -17.58 1.98 -5.68
C LYS A 176 -18.76 2.20 -4.72
N LEU A 177 -19.96 2.15 -5.27
CA LEU A 177 -21.20 2.03 -4.50
C LEU A 177 -21.53 0.54 -4.38
N TYR A 178 -21.76 0.06 -3.18
CA TYR A 178 -22.10 -1.32 -2.87
C TYR A 178 -23.61 -1.50 -2.68
N ASP A 179 -24.10 -2.73 -2.84
CA ASP A 179 -25.52 -3.04 -2.67
C ASP A 179 -25.95 -2.98 -1.19
N THR A 180 -25.05 -3.40 -0.31
CA THR A 180 -25.21 -3.39 1.15
C THR A 180 -24.24 -2.40 1.81
N PRO A 181 -24.56 -1.89 3.03
CA PRO A 181 -23.64 -1.07 3.80
C PRO A 181 -22.30 -1.77 4.05
N LEU A 182 -21.21 -1.02 3.95
CA LEU A 182 -19.88 -1.51 4.32
C LEU A 182 -19.82 -1.75 5.83
N PRO A 183 -18.93 -2.64 6.32
CA PRO A 183 -18.65 -2.77 7.75
C PRO A 183 -18.27 -1.40 8.38
N PRO A 184 -18.65 -1.11 9.65
CA PRO A 184 -18.47 0.20 10.26
C PRO A 184 -17.04 0.77 10.20
N GLN A 185 -16.03 -0.08 10.29
CA GLN A 185 -14.62 0.29 10.17
C GLN A 185 -14.21 0.80 8.77
N PHE A 186 -14.98 0.43 7.74
CA PHE A 186 -14.77 0.81 6.33
C PHE A 186 -15.78 1.85 5.83
N GLN A 187 -16.68 2.32 6.69
CA GLN A 187 -17.58 3.44 6.38
C GLN A 187 -16.82 4.76 6.51
N TYR A 188 -16.63 5.42 5.37
CA TYR A 188 -15.80 6.63 5.21
C TYR A 188 -16.58 7.87 4.79
N PHE A 189 -17.78 7.68 4.27
CA PHE A 189 -18.64 8.72 3.73
C PHE A 189 -19.98 8.73 4.49
N SER A 190 -20.74 9.81 4.33
CA SER A 190 -22.11 9.91 4.87
C SER A 190 -23.02 8.79 4.35
N ASN A 191 -22.82 8.36 3.11
CA ASN A 191 -23.45 7.16 2.57
C ASN A 191 -22.63 5.91 3.00
N PRO A 192 -23.17 5.02 3.84
CA PRO A 192 -22.44 3.86 4.37
C PRO A 192 -22.16 2.78 3.31
N LYS A 193 -22.76 2.88 2.13
CA LYS A 193 -22.53 1.98 0.99
C LYS A 193 -21.42 2.47 0.05
N LEU A 194 -20.87 3.66 0.29
CA LEU A 194 -19.86 4.27 -0.59
C LEU A 194 -18.46 4.05 0.00
N GLY A 195 -17.54 3.58 -0.83
CA GLY A 195 -16.13 3.40 -0.47
C GLY A 195 -15.26 3.15 -1.68
N GLY A 196 -14.03 2.69 -1.44
CA GLY A 196 -13.12 2.17 -2.45
C GLY A 196 -13.49 0.76 -2.89
N ALA A 197 -12.97 0.29 -4.03
CA ALA A 197 -13.18 -1.08 -4.47
C ALA A 197 -12.33 -2.09 -3.66
N SER A 198 -12.97 -3.12 -3.10
CA SER A 198 -12.34 -4.13 -2.23
C SER A 198 -11.18 -4.88 -2.88
N ARG A 199 -11.25 -5.13 -4.20
CA ARG A 199 -10.20 -5.82 -4.98
C ARG A 199 -8.82 -5.15 -4.93
N PHE A 200 -8.73 -3.93 -4.42
CA PHE A 200 -7.49 -3.17 -4.32
C PHE A 200 -6.82 -3.24 -2.93
N LEU A 201 -7.39 -3.96 -1.96
CA LEU A 201 -6.75 -4.20 -0.65
C LEU A 201 -6.39 -2.90 0.11
N MET A 202 -7.20 -1.86 -0.09
CA MET A 202 -6.98 -0.53 0.50
C MET A 202 -7.80 -0.32 1.77
N ASP A 203 -8.33 -1.36 2.42
CA ASP A 203 -9.39 -1.25 3.43
C ASP A 203 -10.59 -0.45 2.92
N PHE A 204 -10.96 -0.58 1.65
CA PHE A 204 -11.97 0.27 0.99
C PHE A 204 -11.63 1.77 1.00
N CYS A 205 -10.37 2.18 1.23
CA CYS A 205 -9.96 3.57 1.06
C CYS A 205 -9.90 3.91 -0.44
N PRO A 206 -10.63 4.94 -0.90
CA PRO A 206 -10.54 5.41 -2.29
C PRO A 206 -9.18 6.07 -2.55
N TYR A 207 -8.57 5.70 -3.67
CA TYR A 207 -7.30 6.26 -4.17
C TYR A 207 -7.38 6.46 -5.69
N ILE A 208 -6.38 7.11 -6.28
CA ILE A 208 -6.30 7.27 -7.73
C ILE A 208 -5.81 5.95 -8.37
N GLU A 209 -6.72 5.23 -9.01
CA GLU A 209 -6.46 4.02 -9.80
C GLU A 209 -6.13 4.42 -11.25
N LYS A 210 -5.02 3.89 -11.81
CA LYS A 210 -4.64 4.11 -13.21
C LYS A 210 -5.72 3.62 -14.17
N TYR A 211 -5.88 4.29 -15.31
CA TYR A 211 -6.56 3.65 -16.45
C TYR A 211 -5.60 2.72 -17.19
N ALA A 212 -6.15 1.71 -17.87
CA ALA A 212 -5.36 0.72 -18.59
C ALA A 212 -4.53 1.34 -19.74
N ASN A 213 -5.02 2.39 -20.37
CA ASN A 213 -4.44 3.00 -21.57
C ASN A 213 -3.83 4.38 -21.33
N THR A 214 -3.51 4.75 -20.09
CA THR A 214 -3.02 6.10 -19.75
C THR A 214 -1.68 6.09 -19.01
N GLY A 215 -0.87 5.05 -19.18
CA GLY A 215 0.50 5.03 -18.68
C GLY A 215 1.37 6.07 -19.39
N CYS A 216 2.24 6.76 -18.67
CA CYS A 216 3.09 7.81 -19.26
C CYS A 216 4.07 7.27 -20.31
N SER A 217 4.53 6.02 -20.20
CA SER A 217 5.49 5.42 -21.14
C SER A 217 4.90 4.48 -22.19
N ASN A 218 3.64 4.06 -22.05
CA ASN A 218 3.00 3.10 -22.96
C ASN A 218 1.49 3.33 -23.14
N GLY A 219 0.99 4.48 -22.71
CA GLY A 219 -0.41 4.87 -22.85
C GLY A 219 -0.72 5.41 -24.24
N ASN A 220 -2.01 5.49 -24.55
CA ASN A 220 -2.47 6.05 -25.80
C ASN A 220 -2.49 7.59 -25.70
N ALA A 221 -1.57 8.23 -26.41
CA ALA A 221 -1.40 9.69 -26.42
C ALA A 221 -2.70 10.44 -26.80
N THR A 222 -3.57 9.84 -27.63
CA THR A 222 -4.83 10.49 -28.06
C THR A 222 -5.82 10.68 -26.92
N VAL A 223 -5.76 9.83 -25.89
CA VAL A 223 -6.58 9.96 -24.69
C VAL A 223 -5.87 10.73 -23.58
N MET A 224 -4.57 10.98 -23.67
CA MET A 224 -3.76 11.69 -22.68
C MET A 224 -3.45 13.15 -23.10
N ARG A 225 -4.48 13.93 -23.44
CA ARG A 225 -4.33 15.33 -23.89
C ARG A 225 -3.49 16.15 -22.89
N GLY A 226 -2.36 16.71 -23.36
CA GLY A 226 -1.42 17.49 -22.55
C GLY A 226 -0.22 16.72 -22.00
N SER A 227 -0.20 15.38 -22.11
CA SER A 227 1.01 14.59 -21.82
C SER A 227 1.96 14.70 -23.01
N ARG A 228 3.12 15.33 -22.80
CA ARG A 228 4.23 15.21 -23.74
C ARG A 228 4.88 13.84 -23.49
N LEU A 229 4.91 13.00 -24.51
CA LEU A 229 5.87 11.90 -24.56
C LEU A 229 7.25 12.56 -24.58
N GLY A 230 8.01 12.37 -23.49
CA GLY A 230 9.39 12.80 -23.33
C GLY A 230 10.23 11.60 -23.01
#